data_AF-A0A383DL40-F1
#
_entry.id   AF-A0A383DL40-F1
#
_cell.length_a   1.000
_cell.length_b   1.000
_cell.length_c   1.000
_cell.angle_alpha   90.00
_cell.angle_beta   90.00
_cell.angle_gamma   90.00
#
_symmetry.space_group_name_H-M   'P 1'
#
loop_
_entity.id
_entity.type
_entity.pdbx_description
1 polymer ?
#
loop_
_entity_poly.entity_id
_entity_poly.type
_entity_poly.pdbx_seq_one_letter_code
_entity_poly.pdbx_strand_id
1 'polypeptide(L)'
;MNWRFKTERGFESFSDLVFNNSKKVIFAVLLLVGALATQLPSLKMDTSTEGFLHKTDPMRIDYDVFRNQFGRDEKLMVAVKTE
;
A
#
# COMPACT_ATOMS: atom_id res chain seq x y z
N MET A 1 -4.73 -14.99 39.71
CA MET A 1 -3.86 -15.25 38.54
C MET A 1 -4.63 -16.15 37.57
N ASN A 2 -5.34 -15.59 36.58
CA ASN A 2 -6.24 -16.36 35.71
C ASN A 2 -6.18 -15.96 34.23
N TRP A 3 -5.21 -15.12 33.86
CA TRP A 3 -5.10 -14.57 32.51
C TRP A 3 -4.62 -15.61 31.49
N ARG A 4 -3.67 -16.48 31.88
CA ARG A 4 -3.15 -17.57 31.06
C ARG A 4 -4.24 -18.56 30.64
N PHE A 5 -5.02 -19.03 31.60
CA PHE A 5 -6.10 -19.97 31.33
C PHE A 5 -7.22 -19.36 30.48
N LYS A 6 -7.42 -18.04 30.58
CA LYS A 6 -8.37 -17.31 29.73
C LYS A 6 -7.85 -17.18 28.29
N THR A 7 -6.56 -16.93 28.11
CA THR A 7 -5.95 -16.90 26.77
C THR A 7 -5.91 -18.28 26.13
N GLU A 8 -5.58 -19.34 26.88
CA GLU A 8 -5.54 -20.72 26.38
C GLU A 8 -6.90 -21.16 25.84
N ARG A 9 -7.98 -20.96 26.62
CA ARG A 9 -9.35 -21.25 26.15
C ARG A 9 -9.77 -20.42 24.95
N GLY A 10 -9.29 -19.18 24.85
CA GLY A 10 -9.52 -18.34 23.67
C GLY A 10 -8.91 -18.94 22.40
N PHE A 11 -7.65 -19.39 22.49
CA PHE A 11 -6.96 -20.03 21.36
C PHE A 11 -7.56 -21.39 20.99
N GLU A 12 -7.98 -22.18 21.98
CA GLU A 12 -8.65 -23.47 21.77
C GLU A 12 -9.96 -23.26 21.00
N SER A 13 -10.85 -22.40 21.52
CA SER A 13 -12.12 -22.10 20.85
C SER A 13 -11.95 -21.50 19.46
N PHE A 14 -10.91 -20.67 19.25
CA PHE A 14 -10.61 -20.13 17.94
C PHE A 14 -10.14 -21.23 16.98
N SER A 15 -9.23 -22.09 17.41
CA SER A 15 -8.71 -23.20 16.62
C SER A 15 -9.85 -24.15 16.22
N ASP A 16 -10.72 -24.51 17.16
CA ASP A 16 -11.87 -25.36 16.89
C ASP A 16 -12.81 -24.74 15.86
N LEU A 17 -13.07 -23.43 15.94
CA LEU A 17 -13.87 -22.72 14.94
C LEU A 17 -13.22 -22.81 13.56
N VAL A 18 -11.91 -22.59 13.49
CA VAL A 18 -11.12 -22.65 12.25
C VAL A 18 -11.15 -24.05 11.64
N PHE A 19 -10.90 -25.10 12.41
CA PHE A 19 -10.87 -26.47 11.91
C PHE A 19 -12.27 -26.97 11.52
N ASN A 20 -13.27 -26.77 12.37
CA ASN A 20 -14.64 -27.23 12.11
C ASN A 20 -15.29 -26.51 10.92
N ASN A 21 -14.85 -25.29 10.59
CA ASN A 21 -15.34 -24.50 9.45
C ASN A 21 -14.28 -24.24 8.39
N SER A 22 -13.27 -25.10 8.28
CA SER A 22 -12.07 -24.92 7.45
C SER A 22 -12.34 -24.38 6.04
N LYS A 23 -13.30 -24.97 5.31
CA LYS A 23 -13.68 -24.49 3.96
C LYS A 23 -14.18 -23.05 3.96
N LYS A 24 -15.02 -22.67 4.93
CA LYS A 24 -15.56 -21.30 5.06
C LYS A 24 -14.45 -20.33 5.44
N VAL A 25 -13.53 -20.73 6.32
CA VAL A 25 -12.40 -19.89 6.74
C VAL A 25 -11.44 -19.65 5.58
N ILE A 26 -11.10 -20.70 4.82
CA ILE A 26 -10.28 -20.56 3.60
C ILE A 26 -10.94 -19.60 2.62
N PHE A 27 -12.25 -19.76 2.37
CA PHE A 27 -12.99 -18.86 1.49
C PHE A 27 -13.01 -17.42 2.00
N ALA A 28 -13.21 -17.20 3.30
CA ALA A 28 -13.18 -15.88 3.92
C ALA A 28 -11.80 -15.21 3.80
N VAL A 29 -10.72 -15.97 4.02
CA VAL A 29 -9.34 -15.48 3.85
C VAL A 29 -9.07 -15.14 2.38
N LEU A 30 -9.49 -15.98 1.43
CA LEU A 30 -9.36 -15.69 0.01
C LEU A 30 -10.13 -14.44 -0.40
N LEU A 31 -11.35 -14.25 0.11
CA LEU A 31 -12.11 -13.02 -0.12
C LEU A 31 -11.41 -11.79 0.46
N LEU A 32 -10.87 -11.90 1.68
CA LEU A 32 -10.13 -10.82 2.32
C LEU A 32 -8.90 -10.43 1.49
N VAL A 33 -8.09 -11.41 1.09
CA VAL A 33 -6.89 -11.18 0.26
C VAL A 33 -7.28 -10.63 -1.11
N GLY A 34 -8.32 -11.18 -1.74
CA GLY A 34 -8.85 -10.68 -3.00
C GLY A 34 -9.33 -9.23 -2.92
N ALA A 35 -10.02 -8.88 -1.83
CA ALA A 35 -10.47 -7.52 -1.57
C ALA A 35 -9.30 -6.54 -1.34
N LEU A 36 -8.21 -6.98 -0.70
CA LEU A 36 -6.99 -6.15 -0.60
C LEU A 36 -6.31 -6.02 -1.96
N ALA A 37 -6.32 -7.07 -2.78
CA ALA A 37 -5.72 -7.06 -4.11
C ALA A 37 -6.42 -6.11 -5.09
N THR A 38 -7.73 -5.87 -4.94
CA THR A 38 -8.43 -4.86 -5.78
C THR A 38 -7.93 -3.45 -5.57
N GLN A 39 -7.19 -3.17 -4.49
CA GLN A 39 -6.58 -1.88 -4.24
C GLN A 39 -5.24 -1.71 -4.99
N LEU A 40 -4.62 -2.78 -5.53
CA LEU A 40 -3.34 -2.70 -6.24
C LEU A 40 -3.35 -1.73 -7.43
N PRO A 41 -4.40 -1.65 -8.28
CA PRO A 41 -4.46 -0.66 -9.36
C PRO A 41 -4.49 0.80 -8.88
N SER A 42 -4.88 1.05 -7.63
CA SER A 42 -4.87 2.40 -7.04
C SER A 42 -3.47 2.82 -6.54
N LEU A 43 -2.50 1.91 -6.56
CA LEU A 43 -1.14 2.16 -6.12
C LEU A 43 -0.51 3.23 -7.02
N LYS A 44 -0.17 4.36 -6.42
CA LYS A 44 0.51 5.46 -7.12
C LYS A 44 2.02 5.24 -7.05
N MET A 45 2.65 5.13 -8.21
CA MET A 45 4.10 5.12 -8.33
C MET A 45 4.58 6.56 -8.52
N ASP A 46 5.20 7.14 -7.49
CA ASP A 46 5.92 8.40 -7.60
C ASP A 46 7.37 8.08 -7.97
N THR A 47 7.76 8.37 -9.21
CA THR A 47 9.13 8.17 -9.72
C THR A 47 9.99 9.43 -9.60
N SER A 48 9.48 10.46 -8.91
CA SER A 48 10.20 11.72 -8.70
C SER A 48 11.14 11.61 -7.50
N THR A 49 12.30 12.26 -7.56
CA THR A 49 13.23 12.33 -6.42
C THR A 49 12.71 13.30 -5.36
N GLU A 50 11.83 14.21 -5.74
CA GLU A 50 11.17 15.17 -4.86
C GLU A 50 10.18 14.52 -3.90
N GLY A 51 9.66 13.34 -4.25
CA GLY A 51 8.83 12.49 -3.39
C GLY A 51 9.54 12.02 -2.11
N PHE A 52 10.89 12.04 -2.08
CA PHE A 52 11.68 11.64 -0.91
C PHE A 52 11.72 12.68 0.22
N LEU A 53 11.44 13.95 -0.08
CA LEU A 53 11.42 15.02 0.93
C LEU A 53 10.04 15.09 1.61
N HIS A 54 9.99 15.42 2.90
CA HIS A 54 8.72 15.65 3.58
C HIS A 54 7.96 16.82 2.93
N LYS A 55 6.63 16.72 2.86
CA LYS A 55 5.78 17.78 2.27
C LYS A 55 5.93 19.15 2.94
N THR A 56 6.35 19.16 4.20
CA THR A 56 6.55 20.37 5.01
C THR A 56 8.01 20.84 5.02
N ASP A 57 8.89 20.17 4.29
CA ASP A 57 10.30 20.56 4.22
C ASP A 57 10.42 21.92 3.49
N PRO A 58 11.04 22.94 4.10
CA PRO A 58 11.18 24.25 3.48
C PRO A 58 11.93 24.17 2.13
N MET A 59 12.90 23.26 1.96
CA MET A 59 13.60 23.08 0.69
C MET A 59 12.68 22.56 -0.41
N ARG A 60 11.71 21.70 -0.06
CA ARG A 60 10.71 21.20 -1.01
C ARG A 60 9.72 22.30 -1.41
N ILE A 61 9.32 23.14 -0.47
CA ILE A 61 8.40 24.26 -0.72
C ILE A 61 9.03 25.27 -1.68
N ASP A 62 10.28 25.68 -1.43
CA ASP A 62 10.99 26.63 -2.30
C ASP A 62 11.21 26.05 -3.70
N TYR A 63 11.54 24.76 -3.79
CA TYR A 63 11.64 24.06 -5.07
C TYR A 63 10.30 23.99 -5.81
N ASP A 64 9.19 23.69 -5.12
CA ASP A 64 7.85 23.66 -5.71
C ASP A 64 7.44 25.05 -6.25
N VAL A 65 7.78 26.13 -5.53
CA VAL A 65 7.54 27.52 -5.99
C VAL A 65 8.33 27.82 -7.27
N PHE A 66 9.62 27.49 -7.29
CA PHE A 66 10.46 27.65 -8.49
C PHE A 66 9.91 26.85 -9.68
N ARG A 67 9.61 25.56 -9.47
CA ARG A 67 9.03 24.67 -10.50
C ARG A 67 7.72 25.21 -11.06
N ASN A 68 6.84 25.75 -10.22
CA ASN A 68 5.55 26.28 -10.66
C ASN A 68 5.71 27.56 -11.51
N GLN A 69 6.76 28.34 -11.26
CA GLN A 69 7.02 29.59 -11.99
C GLN A 69 7.73 29.36 -13.33
N PHE A 70 8.70 28.44 -13.36
CA PHE A 70 9.56 28.22 -14.53
C PHE A 70 9.21 26.96 -15.33
N GLY A 71 8.29 26.13 -14.82
CA GLY A 71 7.98 24.81 -15.36
C GLY A 71 8.93 23.72 -14.86
N ARG A 72 8.61 22.46 -15.16
CA ARG A 72 9.58 21.36 -15.03
C ARG A 72 10.51 21.38 -16.24
N ASP A 73 11.72 20.87 -16.08
CA ASP A 73 12.62 20.53 -17.18
C ASP A 73 12.12 19.27 -17.93
N GLU A 74 10.81 19.25 -18.25
CA GLU A 74 10.13 18.16 -18.94
C GLU A 74 10.59 18.12 -20.40
N LYS A 75 11.56 17.23 -20.68
CA LYS A 75 11.97 16.94 -22.05
C LYS A 75 10.88 16.17 -22.78
N LEU A 76 10.24 16.81 -23.76
CA LEU A 76 9.49 16.14 -24.82
C LEU A 76 10.48 15.46 -25.78
N MET A 77 10.66 14.16 -25.62
CA MET A 77 11.52 13.36 -26.50
C MET A 77 10.67 12.69 -27.59
N VAL A 78 10.85 13.11 -28.84
CA VAL A 78 10.24 12.47 -30.01
C VAL A 78 11.27 11.53 -30.63
N ALA A 79 11.07 10.21 -30.47
CA ALA A 79 11.88 9.20 -31.13
C ALA A 79 11.27 8.87 -32.50
N VAL A 80 11.97 9.22 -33.58
CA VAL A 80 11.60 8.84 -34.95
C VAL A 80 12.46 7.65 -35.36
N LYS A 81 11.81 6.57 -35.78
CA LYS A 81 12.47 5.41 -36.39
C LYS A 81 12.15 5.40 -37.88
N THR A 82 13.18 5.43 -38.72
CA THR A 82 13.07 5.21 -40.17
C THR A 82 13.41 3.74 -40.47
N GLU A 83 12.88 3.20 -41.57
CA GLU A 83 13.18 1.82 -42.03
C GLU A 83 14.64 1.62 -42.40
#